data_AF-A0A7C6WKX1-F1
#
_entry.id   AF-A0A7C6WKX1-F1
#
_cell.length_a   1.000
_cell.length_b   1.000
_cell.length_c   1.000
_cell.angle_alpha   90.00
_cell.angle_beta   90.00
_cell.angle_gamma   90.00
#
_symmetry.space_group_name_H-M   'P 1'
#
loop_
_entity.id
_entity.type
_entity.pdbx_description
1 polymer ?
#
loop_
_entity_poly.entity_id
_entity_poly.type
_entity_poly.pdbx_seq_one_letter_code
_entity_poly.pdbx_strand_id
1 'polypeptide(L)'
;MNYEEVLVVSHIDLNKIDNMQYDVLREIGNIGAGNATTALSQMINAKVDMKVPNVALLEFKYLSDIIGGAENIVVGILFTLQGQIDGMMMFMMDLPASRHLVNILMGKSDADNSEDDFTEIELSALSEIGNIIAGAYLSSLSTLTNITITSSVPYMSIDMAGAILSVPAIEFGKVGDKALLIETEFGDDLNTVNGYFILIPSLKSYSAILSSLGL
;
A
#
# COMPACT_ATOMS: atom_id res chain seq x y z
N MET A 1 15.21 13.79 40.40
CA MET A 1 14.26 14.01 39.28
C MET A 1 13.56 12.69 39.07
N ASN A 2 12.25 12.64 39.36
CA ASN A 2 11.47 11.40 39.39
C ASN A 2 11.25 10.86 37.97
N TYR A 3 11.37 9.55 37.83
CA TYR A 3 11.20 8.77 36.60
C TYR A 3 9.73 8.57 36.17
N GLU A 4 8.78 9.28 36.80
CA GLU A 4 7.34 9.08 36.58
C GLU A 4 6.68 10.09 35.64
N GLU A 5 7.38 11.10 35.13
CA GLU A 5 6.78 12.17 34.31
C GLU A 5 6.80 11.94 32.78
N VAL A 6 7.17 10.74 32.29
CA VAL A 6 7.28 10.47 30.82
C VAL A 6 6.18 9.55 30.26
N LEU A 7 5.24 9.07 31.09
CA LEU A 7 4.17 8.17 30.63
C LEU A 7 2.79 8.84 30.66
N VAL A 8 2.59 9.83 29.80
CA VAL A 8 1.25 10.20 29.32
C VAL A 8 1.28 10.13 27.80
N VAL A 9 1.51 8.94 27.26
CA VAL A 9 1.09 8.62 25.89
C VAL A 9 -0.34 8.15 26.05
N SER A 10 -1.29 8.94 25.55
CA SER A 10 -2.71 8.59 25.49
C SER A 10 -2.86 7.17 24.93
N HIS A 11 -3.47 6.28 25.72
CA HIS A 11 -3.92 4.99 25.25
C HIS A 11 -5.06 5.21 24.25
N ILE A 12 -4.72 5.44 22.98
CA ILE A 12 -5.68 5.31 21.88
C ILE A 12 -6.02 3.82 21.80
N ASP A 13 -7.26 3.48 22.14
CA ASP A 13 -7.78 2.13 22.01
C ASP A 13 -7.94 1.80 20.52
N LEU A 14 -6.98 1.03 19.99
CA LEU A 14 -6.94 0.60 18.58
C LEU A 14 -8.18 -0.20 18.14
N ASN A 15 -9.08 -0.57 19.07
CA ASN A 15 -10.34 -1.25 18.78
C ASN A 15 -11.54 -0.31 18.64
N LYS A 16 -11.38 1.00 18.90
CA LYS A 16 -12.45 1.99 18.82
C LYS A 16 -12.28 2.94 17.65
N ILE A 17 -12.20 2.35 16.47
CA ILE A 17 -12.26 3.11 15.23
C ILE A 17 -13.73 3.22 14.85
N ASP A 18 -14.26 4.43 15.00
CA ASP A 18 -15.64 4.74 14.62
C ASP A 18 -15.79 4.73 13.09
N ASN A 19 -17.02 4.53 12.60
CA ASN A 19 -17.36 4.53 11.18
C ASN A 19 -16.87 5.80 10.48
N MET A 20 -16.91 6.95 11.17
CA MET A 20 -16.38 8.22 10.64
C MET A 20 -14.89 8.15 10.29
N GLN A 21 -14.11 7.39 11.05
CA GLN A 21 -12.67 7.24 10.80
C GLN A 21 -12.41 6.35 9.58
N TYR A 22 -13.21 5.30 9.40
CA TYR A 22 -13.18 4.48 8.19
C TYR A 22 -13.57 5.27 6.94
N ASP A 23 -14.57 6.15 7.04
CA ASP A 23 -14.98 7.02 5.92
C ASP A 23 -13.84 7.96 5.48
N VAL A 24 -13.10 8.54 6.44
CA VAL A 24 -11.94 9.39 6.14
C VAL A 24 -10.82 8.58 5.47
N LEU A 25 -10.52 7.38 5.97
CA LEU A 25 -9.50 6.51 5.37
C LEU A 25 -9.90 6.04 3.97
N ARG A 26 -11.19 5.77 3.76
CA ARG A 26 -11.76 5.46 2.45
C ARG A 26 -11.62 6.66 1.50
N GLU A 27 -11.85 7.87 1.97
CA GLU A 27 -11.67 9.09 1.18
C GLU A 27 -10.20 9.32 0.81
N ILE A 28 -9.26 9.10 1.74
CA ILE A 28 -7.81 9.10 1.45
C ILE A 28 -7.51 8.09 0.34
N GLY A 29 -8.07 6.88 0.44
CA GLY A 29 -7.93 5.83 -0.55
C GLY A 29 -8.41 6.28 -1.94
N ASN A 30 -9.63 6.80 -2.03
CA ASN A 30 -10.22 7.25 -3.29
C ASN A 30 -9.45 8.41 -3.93
N ILE A 31 -9.00 9.40 -3.14
CA ILE A 31 -8.19 10.52 -3.65
C ILE A 31 -6.83 10.00 -4.11
N GLY A 32 -6.21 9.10 -3.35
CA GLY A 32 -4.97 8.42 -3.71
C GLY A 32 -5.07 7.68 -5.04
N ALA A 33 -6.12 6.87 -5.21
CA ALA A 33 -6.38 6.15 -6.45
C ALA A 33 -6.65 7.10 -7.63
N GLY A 34 -7.43 8.18 -7.45
CA GLY A 34 -7.67 9.16 -8.52
C GLY A 34 -6.39 9.89 -8.99
N ASN A 35 -5.52 10.25 -8.03
CA ASN A 35 -4.20 10.81 -8.33
C ASN A 35 -3.31 9.79 -9.04
N ALA A 36 -3.32 8.52 -8.60
CA ALA A 36 -2.57 7.43 -9.21
C ALA A 36 -3.06 7.15 -10.64
N THR A 37 -4.37 7.07 -10.87
CA THR A 37 -5.00 6.95 -12.20
C THR A 37 -4.49 8.03 -13.15
N THR A 38 -4.46 9.28 -12.69
CA THR A 38 -4.00 10.41 -13.52
C THR A 38 -2.52 10.26 -13.88
N ALA A 39 -1.67 9.97 -12.89
CA ALA A 39 -0.24 9.82 -13.10
C ALA A 39 0.11 8.61 -13.97
N LEU A 40 -0.52 7.46 -13.72
CA LEU A 40 -0.36 6.25 -14.53
C LEU A 40 -0.84 6.48 -15.95
N SER A 41 -2.02 7.06 -16.16
CA SER A 41 -2.55 7.31 -17.51
C SER A 41 -1.61 8.20 -18.34
N GLN A 42 -0.95 9.18 -17.70
CA GLN A 42 0.07 10.01 -18.33
C GLN A 42 1.35 9.23 -18.66
N MET A 43 1.81 8.36 -17.76
CA MET A 43 3.00 7.54 -17.94
C MET A 43 2.84 6.52 -19.06
N ILE A 44 1.70 5.83 -19.08
CA ILE A 44 1.43 4.71 -20.01
C ILE A 44 0.81 5.18 -21.34
N ASN A 45 0.44 6.46 -21.43
CA ASN A 45 -0.28 7.05 -22.57
C ASN A 45 -1.52 6.22 -23.00
N ALA A 46 -2.21 5.65 -22.02
CA ALA A 46 -3.42 4.85 -22.17
C ALA A 46 -4.35 5.12 -20.98
N LYS A 47 -5.62 4.79 -21.13
CA LYS A 47 -6.60 4.93 -20.05
C LYS A 47 -6.44 3.74 -19.09
N VAL A 48 -6.09 4.02 -17.84
CA VAL A 48 -6.20 3.05 -16.74
C VAL A 48 -7.15 3.62 -15.71
N ASP A 49 -8.12 2.84 -15.28
CA ASP A 49 -9.03 3.18 -14.19
C ASP A 49 -8.53 2.52 -12.90
N MET A 50 -8.65 3.22 -11.78
CA MET A 50 -8.34 2.68 -10.45
C MET A 50 -9.49 2.95 -9.51
N LYS A 51 -9.88 1.93 -8.74
CA LYS A 51 -10.97 2.01 -7.77
C LYS A 51 -10.52 1.44 -6.45
N VAL A 52 -11.00 2.05 -5.36
CA VAL A 52 -10.80 1.55 -4.01
C VAL A 52 -12.10 0.88 -3.54
N PRO A 53 -12.29 -0.42 -3.79
CA PRO A 53 -13.48 -1.13 -3.34
C PRO A 53 -13.59 -1.13 -1.81
N ASN A 54 -12.47 -1.38 -1.12
CA ASN A 54 -12.44 -1.65 0.30
C ASN A 54 -11.24 -1.02 1.00
N VAL A 55 -11.48 -0.53 2.22
CA VAL A 55 -10.44 -0.05 3.14
C VAL A 55 -10.70 -0.68 4.50
N ALA A 56 -9.69 -1.34 5.05
CA ALA A 56 -9.83 -2.12 6.27
C ALA A 56 -8.62 -1.93 7.19
N LEU A 57 -8.84 -1.99 8.51
CA LEU A 57 -7.78 -2.07 9.49
C LEU A 57 -7.73 -3.47 10.04
N LEU A 58 -6.64 -4.17 9.72
CA LEU A 58 -6.58 -5.62 9.87
C LEU A 58 -5.36 -6.01 10.67
N GLU A 59 -5.52 -7.04 11.48
CA GLU A 59 -4.36 -7.65 12.11
C GLU A 59 -3.46 -8.29 11.05
N PHE A 60 -2.14 -8.19 11.25
CA PHE A 60 -1.14 -8.74 10.33
C PHE A 60 -1.40 -10.19 9.93
N LYS A 61 -1.85 -11.02 10.88
CA LYS A 61 -2.13 -12.43 10.66
C LYS A 61 -3.21 -12.70 9.60
N TYR A 62 -4.05 -11.71 9.28
CA TYR A 62 -5.10 -11.83 8.26
C TYR A 62 -4.69 -11.30 6.89
N LEU A 63 -3.57 -10.57 6.79
CA LEU A 63 -3.14 -9.96 5.52
C LEU A 63 -2.84 -11.02 4.45
N SER A 64 -2.16 -12.12 4.83
CA SER A 64 -1.82 -13.18 3.88
C SER A 64 -3.06 -13.83 3.27
N ASP A 65 -4.12 -14.02 4.07
CA ASP A 65 -5.34 -14.69 3.61
C ASP A 65 -6.10 -13.84 2.58
N ILE A 66 -6.08 -12.52 2.73
CA ILE A 66 -6.70 -11.59 1.78
C ILE A 66 -5.97 -11.59 0.44
N ILE A 67 -4.66 -11.86 0.46
CA ILE A 67 -3.79 -11.87 -0.73
C ILE A 67 -3.73 -13.29 -1.34
N GLY A 68 -4.72 -14.14 -1.07
CA GLY A 68 -4.83 -15.48 -1.64
C GLY A 68 -4.12 -16.58 -0.83
N GLY A 69 -3.67 -16.27 0.37
CA GLY A 69 -3.00 -17.20 1.29
C GLY A 69 -1.48 -17.04 1.31
N ALA A 70 -0.85 -17.54 2.38
CA ALA A 70 0.58 -17.36 2.62
C ALA A 70 1.49 -17.95 1.52
N GLU A 71 1.05 -19.02 0.86
CA GLU A 71 1.79 -19.72 -0.21
C GLU A 71 1.58 -19.10 -1.60
N ASN A 72 0.68 -18.11 -1.73
CA ASN A 72 0.42 -17.48 -3.01
C ASN A 72 1.64 -16.68 -3.48
N ILE A 73 2.08 -16.89 -4.72
CA ILE A 73 3.23 -16.16 -5.26
C ILE A 73 2.77 -14.79 -5.75
N VAL A 74 3.42 -13.75 -5.23
CA VAL A 74 3.03 -12.37 -5.43
C VAL A 74 4.25 -11.50 -5.71
N VAL A 75 4.01 -10.38 -6.38
CA VAL A 75 4.97 -9.28 -6.46
C VAL A 75 4.70 -8.33 -5.30
N GLY A 76 5.72 -8.07 -4.49
CA GLY A 76 5.68 -7.10 -3.40
C GLY A 76 6.66 -5.96 -3.64
N ILE A 77 6.17 -4.73 -3.54
CA ILE A 77 6.97 -3.50 -3.62
C ILE A 77 6.88 -2.79 -2.28
N LEU A 78 8.01 -2.75 -1.56
CA LEU A 78 8.13 -2.22 -0.21
C LEU A 78 8.82 -0.86 -0.21
N PHE A 79 8.24 0.08 0.52
CA PHE A 79 8.76 1.42 0.76
C PHE A 79 8.93 1.63 2.25
N THR A 80 10.07 2.20 2.66
CA THR A 80 10.23 2.73 4.01
C THR A 80 9.75 4.16 4.04
N LEU A 81 8.91 4.50 5.01
CA LEU A 81 8.40 5.84 5.23
C LEU A 81 9.29 6.61 6.20
N GLN A 82 9.52 7.87 5.89
CA GLN A 82 10.36 8.78 6.65
C GLN A 82 9.74 10.18 6.71
N GLY A 83 10.07 10.91 7.77
CA GLY A 83 9.68 12.31 7.95
C GLY A 83 8.96 12.50 9.27
N GLN A 84 7.73 13.00 9.21
CA GLN A 84 6.88 13.13 10.42
C GLN A 84 6.13 11.84 10.76
N ILE A 85 6.05 10.90 9.81
CA ILE A 85 5.51 9.55 9.98
C ILE A 85 6.61 8.57 9.56
N ASP A 86 6.88 7.61 10.42
CA ASP A 86 7.76 6.48 10.18
C ASP A 86 6.93 5.20 10.04
N GLY A 87 7.40 4.28 9.22
CA GLY A 87 6.71 3.02 8.97
C GLY A 87 7.15 2.38 7.66
N MET A 88 6.32 1.47 7.17
CA MET A 88 6.43 0.88 5.85
C MET A 88 5.13 1.04 5.08
N MET A 89 5.24 1.18 3.77
CA MET A 89 4.14 1.02 2.83
C MET A 89 4.50 -0.12 1.89
N MET A 90 3.55 -1.00 1.62
CA MET A 90 3.74 -2.11 0.70
C MET A 90 2.64 -2.09 -0.35
N PHE A 91 3.01 -2.31 -1.61
CA PHE A 91 2.08 -2.60 -2.69
C PHE A 91 2.26 -4.06 -3.10
N MET A 92 1.19 -4.84 -3.06
CA MET A 92 1.21 -6.26 -3.39
C MET A 92 0.20 -6.57 -4.49
N MET A 93 0.60 -7.45 -5.41
CA MET A 93 -0.22 -7.92 -6.52
C MET A 93 0.09 -9.39 -6.77
N ASP A 94 -0.89 -10.16 -7.22
CA ASP A 94 -0.60 -11.50 -7.71
C ASP A 94 0.21 -11.45 -9.03
N LEU A 95 0.81 -12.58 -9.40
CA LEU A 95 1.58 -12.72 -10.63
C LEU A 95 0.78 -12.32 -11.89
N PRO A 96 -0.45 -12.82 -12.10
CA PRO A 96 -1.27 -12.41 -13.23
C PRO A 96 -1.51 -10.90 -13.32
N ALA A 97 -1.88 -10.25 -12.21
CA ALA A 97 -2.09 -8.81 -12.13
C ALA A 97 -0.82 -8.02 -12.46
N SER A 98 0.31 -8.48 -11.94
CA SER A 98 1.61 -7.86 -12.18
C SER A 98 2.01 -7.95 -13.65
N ARG A 99 1.79 -9.10 -14.30
CA ARG A 99 2.04 -9.28 -15.74
C ARG A 99 1.14 -8.40 -16.58
N HIS A 100 -0.15 -8.37 -16.26
CA HIS A 100 -1.11 -7.52 -16.96
C HIS A 100 -0.71 -6.05 -16.91
N LEU A 101 -0.28 -5.57 -15.74
CA LEU A 101 0.15 -4.18 -15.55
C LEU A 101 1.41 -3.84 -16.36
N VAL A 102 2.38 -4.76 -16.40
CA VAL A 102 3.58 -4.64 -17.24
C VAL A 102 3.20 -4.60 -18.72
N ASN A 103 2.29 -5.46 -19.16
CA ASN A 103 1.88 -5.51 -20.56
C ASN A 103 1.23 -4.20 -21.00
N ILE A 104 0.37 -3.62 -20.16
CA ILE A 104 -0.21 -2.29 -20.40
C ILE A 104 0.91 -1.26 -20.60
N LEU A 105 1.91 -1.23 -19.70
CA LEU A 105 3.01 -0.26 -19.81
C LEU A 105 3.88 -0.50 -21.06
N MET A 106 4.11 -1.76 -21.42
CA MET A 106 4.95 -2.12 -22.56
C MET A 106 4.19 -2.11 -23.90
N GLY A 107 2.88 -1.85 -23.88
CA GLY A 107 2.02 -1.94 -25.07
C GLY A 107 1.92 -3.36 -25.64
N LYS A 108 2.07 -4.38 -24.80
CA LYS A 108 1.94 -5.81 -25.13
C LYS A 108 0.52 -6.30 -24.84
N SER A 109 0.13 -7.42 -25.45
CA SER A 109 -1.10 -8.13 -25.10
C SER A 109 -0.83 -9.16 -24.01
N ASP A 110 -1.84 -9.50 -23.21
CA ASP A 110 -1.75 -10.67 -22.31
C ASP A 110 -1.51 -11.99 -23.05
N ALA A 111 -1.81 -12.06 -24.35
CA ALA A 111 -1.46 -13.19 -25.20
C ALA A 111 0.05 -13.33 -25.44
N ASP A 112 0.83 -12.28 -25.18
CA ASP A 112 2.29 -12.26 -25.29
C ASP A 112 2.98 -12.69 -23.98
N ASN A 113 2.21 -13.02 -22.94
CA ASN A 113 2.76 -13.53 -21.69
C ASN A 113 3.48 -14.86 -21.93
N SER A 114 4.79 -14.90 -21.68
CA SER A 114 5.51 -16.15 -21.53
C SER A 114 5.37 -16.70 -20.11
N GLU A 115 5.56 -18.02 -19.96
CA GLU A 115 5.73 -18.64 -18.64
C GLU A 115 7.08 -18.28 -17.99
N ASP A 116 7.95 -17.53 -18.70
CA ASP A 116 9.26 -17.16 -18.22
C ASP A 116 9.19 -16.08 -17.12
N ASP A 117 10.23 -16.04 -16.29
CA ASP A 117 10.41 -15.00 -15.28
C ASP A 117 10.42 -13.59 -15.89
N PHE A 118 10.04 -12.59 -15.09
CA PHE A 118 10.11 -11.19 -15.51
C PHE A 118 11.53 -10.79 -15.89
N THR A 119 11.66 -10.09 -17.02
CA THR A 119 12.92 -9.48 -17.43
C THR A 119 13.26 -8.28 -16.55
N GLU A 120 14.53 -7.84 -16.53
CA GLU A 120 14.96 -6.66 -15.76
C GLU A 120 14.19 -5.38 -16.14
N ILE A 121 13.80 -5.25 -17.41
CA ILE A 121 13.01 -4.11 -17.88
C ILE A 121 11.59 -4.17 -17.31
N GLU A 122 10.99 -5.35 -17.26
CA GLU A 122 9.64 -5.56 -16.71
C GLU A 122 9.61 -5.36 -15.19
N LEU A 123 10.65 -5.79 -14.48
CA LEU A 123 10.83 -5.50 -13.05
C LEU A 123 11.01 -3.99 -12.81
N SER A 124 11.81 -3.31 -13.64
CA SER A 124 12.00 -1.86 -13.52
C SER A 124 10.70 -1.09 -13.78
N ALA A 125 9.92 -1.53 -14.77
CA ALA A 125 8.58 -1.04 -15.07
C ALA A 125 7.63 -1.14 -13.88
N LEU A 126 7.53 -2.32 -13.26
CA LEU A 126 6.72 -2.54 -12.05
C LEU A 126 7.16 -1.64 -10.90
N SER A 127 8.47 -1.43 -10.75
CA SER A 127 9.04 -0.61 -9.68
C SER A 127 8.62 0.86 -9.83
N GLU A 128 8.67 1.37 -11.06
CA GLU A 128 8.24 2.74 -11.38
C GLU A 128 6.74 2.92 -11.17
N ILE A 129 5.93 1.94 -11.58
CA ILE A 129 4.48 1.94 -11.33
C ILE A 129 4.19 1.95 -9.83
N GLY A 130 4.85 1.09 -9.06
CA GLY A 130 4.75 1.05 -7.61
C GLY A 130 5.10 2.41 -6.99
N ASN A 131 6.17 3.05 -7.48
CA ASN A 131 6.61 4.36 -6.99
C ASN A 131 5.59 5.46 -7.27
N ILE A 132 4.98 5.49 -8.46
CA ILE A 132 3.93 6.44 -8.82
C ILE A 132 2.70 6.27 -7.93
N ILE A 133 2.22 5.03 -7.78
CA ILE A 133 1.01 4.77 -7.01
C ILE A 133 1.27 5.05 -5.52
N ALA A 134 2.38 4.59 -4.96
CA ALA A 134 2.76 4.89 -3.58
C ALA A 134 2.87 6.41 -3.34
N GLY A 135 3.50 7.14 -4.26
CA GLY A 135 3.58 8.60 -4.21
C GLY A 135 2.21 9.28 -4.20
N ALA A 136 1.27 8.80 -5.01
CA ALA A 136 -0.09 9.33 -5.06
C ALA A 136 -0.86 9.10 -3.75
N TYR A 137 -0.74 7.91 -3.15
CA TYR A 137 -1.34 7.61 -1.84
C TYR A 137 -0.70 8.44 -0.73
N LEU A 138 0.63 8.52 -0.69
CA LEU A 138 1.35 9.31 0.32
C LEU A 138 1.06 10.81 0.20
N SER A 139 0.95 11.34 -1.02
CA SER A 139 0.56 12.74 -1.23
C SER A 139 -0.86 13.00 -0.73
N SER A 140 -1.79 12.09 -1.00
CA SER A 140 -3.20 12.24 -0.58
C SER A 140 -3.33 12.17 0.93
N LEU A 141 -2.62 11.24 1.57
CA LEU A 141 -2.49 11.16 3.02
C LEU A 141 -1.87 12.44 3.59
N SER A 142 -0.79 12.94 2.98
CA SER A 142 -0.10 14.16 3.42
C SER A 142 -1.00 15.40 3.32
N THR A 143 -1.76 15.55 2.24
CA THR A 143 -2.68 16.67 2.04
C THR A 143 -3.81 16.68 3.07
N LEU A 144 -4.38 15.52 3.40
CA LEU A 144 -5.50 15.43 4.34
C LEU A 144 -5.06 15.54 5.81
N THR A 145 -3.89 15.00 6.14
CA THR A 145 -3.34 15.04 7.50
C THR A 145 -2.52 16.32 7.77
N ASN A 146 -2.15 17.05 6.72
CA ASN A 146 -1.16 18.13 6.77
C ASN A 146 0.18 17.68 7.39
N ILE A 147 0.53 16.40 7.19
CA ILE A 147 1.77 15.78 7.65
C ILE A 147 2.66 15.52 6.44
N THR A 148 3.93 15.90 6.53
CA THR A 148 4.91 15.63 5.46
C THR A 148 5.47 14.22 5.60
N ILE A 149 5.18 13.39 4.60
CA ILE A 149 5.66 12.00 4.50
C ILE A 149 6.49 11.87 3.23
N THR A 150 7.62 11.19 3.34
CA THR A 150 8.49 10.82 2.21
C THR A 150 8.75 9.33 2.22
N SER A 151 8.99 8.75 1.05
CA SER A 151 9.35 7.34 0.90
C SER A 151 10.79 7.18 0.44
N SER A 152 11.39 6.04 0.79
CA SER A 152 12.63 5.58 0.17
C SER A 152 12.40 5.18 -1.29
N VAL A 153 13.49 4.84 -1.99
CA VAL A 153 13.40 3.99 -3.19
C VAL A 153 12.75 2.65 -2.83
N PRO A 154 11.94 2.05 -3.73
CA PRO A 154 11.30 0.77 -3.48
C PRO A 154 12.29 -0.39 -3.44
N TYR A 155 11.99 -1.38 -2.60
CA TYR A 155 12.53 -2.73 -2.70
C TYR A 155 11.45 -3.65 -3.28
N MET A 156 11.78 -4.39 -4.33
CA MET A 156 10.85 -5.33 -4.97
C MET A 156 11.28 -6.77 -4.69
N SER A 157 10.31 -7.64 -4.44
CA SER A 157 10.50 -9.08 -4.34
C SER A 157 9.35 -9.83 -5.00
N ILE A 158 9.65 -11.03 -5.51
CA ILE A 158 8.66 -12.00 -6.01
C ILE A 158 8.85 -13.27 -5.19
N ASP A 159 7.88 -13.55 -4.33
CA ASP A 159 7.94 -14.68 -3.41
C ASP A 159 6.53 -15.02 -2.93
N MET A 160 6.42 -16.02 -2.06
CA MET A 160 5.23 -16.31 -1.28
C MET A 160 4.81 -15.09 -0.46
N ALA A 161 3.51 -14.79 -0.46
CA ALA A 161 2.94 -13.65 0.25
C ALA A 161 3.34 -13.65 1.75
N GLY A 162 3.35 -14.82 2.39
CA GLY A 162 3.78 -14.97 3.78
C GLY A 162 5.25 -14.59 4.01
N ALA A 163 6.14 -14.88 3.06
CA ALA A 163 7.55 -14.52 3.14
C ALA A 163 7.74 -13.01 3.03
N ILE A 164 7.08 -12.36 2.06
CA ILE A 164 7.14 -10.91 1.88
C ILE A 164 6.55 -10.16 3.09
N LEU A 165 5.38 -10.60 3.58
CA LEU A 165 4.71 -10.00 4.74
C LEU A 165 5.47 -10.22 6.06
N SER A 166 6.36 -11.20 6.14
CA SER A 166 7.16 -11.45 7.34
C SER A 166 8.09 -10.28 7.67
N VAL A 167 8.59 -9.55 6.66
CA VAL A 167 9.52 -8.42 6.83
C VAL A 167 8.89 -7.31 7.68
N PRO A 168 7.76 -6.70 7.28
CA PRO A 168 7.14 -5.67 8.10
C PRO A 168 6.55 -6.22 9.40
N ALA A 169 6.11 -7.49 9.43
CA ALA A 169 5.61 -8.11 10.66
C ALA A 169 6.70 -8.25 11.74
N ILE A 170 7.94 -8.55 11.36
CA ILE A 170 9.07 -8.61 12.30
C ILE A 170 9.43 -7.22 12.83
N GLU A 171 9.41 -6.21 11.94
CA GLU A 171 9.81 -4.84 12.27
C GLU A 171 8.78 -4.13 13.16
N PHE A 172 7.48 -4.27 12.84
CA PHE A 172 6.40 -3.52 13.48
C PHE A 172 5.43 -4.36 14.31
N GLY A 173 5.41 -5.69 14.14
CA GLY A 173 4.49 -6.60 14.84
C GLY A 173 4.72 -6.77 16.34
N LYS A 174 5.73 -6.09 16.92
CA LYS A 174 5.89 -5.98 18.38
C LYS A 174 5.18 -4.77 18.99
N VAL A 175 4.75 -3.81 18.18
CA VAL A 175 4.38 -2.46 18.65
C VAL A 175 2.97 -2.05 18.22
N GLY A 176 2.41 -2.66 17.17
CA GLY A 176 1.02 -2.46 16.75
C GLY A 176 0.52 -3.61 15.90
N ASP A 177 -0.65 -4.16 16.25
CA ASP A 177 -1.14 -5.38 15.63
C ASP A 177 -1.85 -5.13 14.29
N LYS A 178 -2.20 -3.88 13.97
CA LYS A 178 -3.07 -3.53 12.84
C LYS A 178 -2.33 -2.78 11.72
N ALA A 179 -2.57 -3.22 10.50
CA ALA A 179 -2.18 -2.54 9.27
C ALA A 179 -3.40 -1.93 8.59
N LEU A 180 -3.22 -0.79 7.93
CA LEU A 180 -4.24 -0.22 7.05
C LEU A 180 -4.10 -0.87 5.69
N LEU A 181 -5.12 -1.62 5.29
CA LEU A 181 -5.27 -2.21 3.98
C LEU A 181 -6.17 -1.33 3.11
N ILE A 182 -5.73 -1.03 1.91
CA ILE A 182 -6.50 -0.40 0.84
C ILE A 182 -6.47 -1.39 -0.33
N GLU A 183 -7.59 -2.06 -0.55
CA GLU A 183 -7.78 -2.88 -1.74
C GLU A 183 -8.00 -1.95 -2.93
N THR A 184 -7.30 -2.21 -4.02
CA THR A 184 -7.34 -1.40 -5.23
C THR A 184 -7.59 -2.31 -6.42
N GLU A 185 -8.61 -1.99 -7.20
CA GLU A 185 -8.80 -2.58 -8.52
C GLU A 185 -8.19 -1.62 -9.54
N PHE A 186 -7.41 -2.15 -10.47
CA PHE A 186 -6.85 -1.37 -11.57
C PHE A 186 -6.93 -2.15 -12.87
N GLY A 187 -7.08 -1.44 -13.99
CA GLY A 187 -7.19 -2.07 -15.30
C GLY A 187 -7.81 -1.17 -16.35
N ASP A 188 -8.20 -1.78 -17.46
CA ASP A 188 -8.91 -1.12 -18.56
C ASP A 188 -10.39 -1.54 -18.59
N ASP A 189 -11.10 -1.15 -19.65
CA ASP A 189 -12.53 -1.45 -19.78
C ASP A 189 -12.81 -2.96 -20.01
N LEU A 190 -11.79 -3.78 -20.26
CA LEU A 190 -11.91 -5.21 -20.60
C LEU A 190 -11.43 -6.13 -19.46
N ASN A 191 -10.35 -5.75 -18.78
CA ASN A 191 -9.72 -6.54 -17.72
C ASN A 191 -9.44 -5.68 -16.50
N THR A 192 -9.86 -6.16 -15.33
CA THR A 192 -9.57 -5.55 -14.02
C THR A 192 -8.81 -6.55 -13.17
N VAL A 193 -7.77 -6.08 -12.51
CA VAL A 193 -6.92 -6.88 -11.62
C VAL A 193 -6.84 -6.23 -10.24
N ASN A 194 -6.56 -7.06 -9.22
CA ASN A 194 -6.52 -6.62 -7.84
C ASN A 194 -5.08 -6.31 -7.41
N GLY A 195 -4.95 -5.26 -6.61
CA GLY A 195 -3.76 -4.92 -5.86
C GLY A 195 -4.10 -4.48 -4.45
N TYR A 196 -3.11 -4.57 -3.57
CA TYR A 196 -3.26 -4.36 -2.15
C TYR A 196 -2.22 -3.36 -1.67
N PHE A 197 -2.67 -2.20 -1.21
CA PHE A 197 -1.82 -1.23 -0.52
C PHE A 197 -1.92 -1.46 0.98
N ILE A 198 -0.77 -1.70 1.62
CA ILE A 198 -0.68 -2.00 3.03
C ILE A 198 0.20 -0.92 3.68
N LEU A 199 -0.41 -0.05 4.47
CA LEU A 199 0.28 0.95 5.26
C LEU A 199 0.48 0.44 6.68
N ILE A 200 1.74 0.46 7.10
CA ILE A 200 2.22 -0.11 8.36
C ILE A 200 2.98 1.00 9.08
N PRO A 201 2.27 1.94 9.72
CA PRO A 201 2.92 3.01 10.45
C PRO A 201 3.44 2.49 11.79
N SER A 202 4.46 3.16 12.33
CA SER A 202 4.83 2.97 13.74
C SER A 202 3.66 3.36 14.65
N LEU A 203 3.60 2.84 15.88
CA LEU A 203 2.52 3.19 16.83
C LEU A 203 2.42 4.70 17.05
N LYS A 204 3.55 5.41 17.13
CA LYS A 204 3.57 6.88 17.28
C LYS A 204 2.98 7.57 16.06
N SER A 205 3.35 7.11 14.87
CA SER A 205 2.91 7.67 13.61
C SER A 205 1.44 7.37 13.33
N TYR A 206 0.95 6.20 13.76
CA TYR A 206 -0.46 5.85 13.72
C TYR A 206 -1.30 6.84 14.54
N SER A 207 -0.91 7.09 15.79
CA SER A 207 -1.57 8.09 16.63
C SER A 207 -1.52 9.48 16.03
N ALA A 208 -0.39 9.87 15.41
CA ALA A 208 -0.27 11.16 14.74
C ALA A 208 -1.22 11.29 13.54
N ILE A 209 -1.35 10.25 12.72
CA ILE A 209 -2.31 10.22 11.60
C ILE A 209 -3.73 10.39 12.14
N LEU A 210 -4.14 9.59 13.12
CA LEU A 210 -5.49 9.69 13.68
C LEU A 210 -5.77 11.07 14.28
N SER A 211 -4.87 11.58 15.13
CA SER A 211 -5.04 12.90 15.75
C SER A 211 -5.10 14.04 14.73
N SER A 212 -4.36 13.96 13.63
CA SER A 212 -4.41 14.98 12.58
C SER A 212 -5.75 15.02 11.83
N LEU A 213 -6.47 13.90 11.80
CA LEU A 213 -7.79 13.79 11.21
C LEU A 213 -8.91 14.27 12.17
N GLY A 214 -8.53 14.87 13.31
CA GLY A 214 -9.46 15.35 14.33
C GLY A 214 -10.03 14.25 15.22
N LEU A 215 -9.30 13.14 15.35
CA LEU A 215 -9.72 11.91 16.03
C LEU A 215 -8.91 11.60 17.29
#